data_AF-A0A661GV19-F1
#
_entry.id   AF-A0A661GV19-F1
#
_cell.length_a   1.000
_cell.length_b   1.000
_cell.length_c   1.000
_cell.angle_alpha   90.00
_cell.angle_beta   90.00
_cell.angle_gamma   90.00
#
_symmetry.space_group_name_H-M   'P 1'
#
loop_
_entity.id
_entity.type
_entity.pdbx_description
1 polymer ?
#
loop_
_entity_poly.entity_id
_entity_poly.type
_entity_poly.pdbx_seq_one_letter_code
_entity_poly.pdbx_strand_id
1 'polypeptide(L)'
;MKRIWISLVLLATMGAVAQKQATQSGTPALLEAINGKKARVFLQNLEDGNLTFQAYKSNRDNKVPAAKIKSLGFSLNKEELDRFRERGTISNDEISEIFGKENVGRAEKLELIFKAILGNIAGASSRGEYAEVVAAFEPLMAERAQYMVVENNLRDAFCILMNANRKLGEYGKVRKAANILLEADDPLMVQRGQVNLALVAIADNDLPTADKIRGELASEAAGLYLQACIERAEQRPVDAIKTVSGIIIDHANDVEWLAPSELLCAYLYVDMLGTNSVITTNSALNTARQVKNMYSGTSVAADAEKLWIDLGGAKLEAAAAEEKAARKVAEEKAAQKAAEEKAEREKREAEEKARQEAEAASRIESAAGTNTNTTTEMESK
;
A
#
# COMPACT_ATOMS: atom_id res chain seq x y z
N MET A 1 -5.12 -31.30 62.30
CA MET A 1 -5.13 -30.69 60.95
C MET A 1 -6.48 -30.97 60.30
N LYS A 2 -7.44 -30.04 60.42
CA LYS A 2 -8.81 -30.19 59.91
C LYS A 2 -8.92 -29.43 58.58
N ARG A 3 -9.26 -30.15 57.51
CA ARG A 3 -9.62 -29.59 56.21
C ARG A 3 -11.01 -28.95 56.33
N ILE A 4 -11.08 -27.63 56.16
CA ILE A 4 -12.35 -26.90 56.11
C ILE A 4 -12.82 -26.94 54.65
N TRP A 5 -13.79 -27.82 54.39
CA TRP A 5 -14.65 -27.76 53.21
C TRP A 5 -15.67 -26.64 53.45
N ILE A 6 -15.62 -25.57 52.64
CA ILE A 6 -16.69 -24.58 52.60
C ILE A 6 -17.69 -25.04 51.54
N SER A 7 -18.76 -25.66 52.02
CA SER A 7 -19.92 -26.04 51.22
C SER A 7 -20.70 -24.80 50.79
N LEU A 8 -20.93 -24.69 49.48
CA LEU A 8 -21.79 -23.69 48.84
C LEU A 8 -23.25 -24.06 49.13
N VAL A 9 -23.93 -23.29 49.99
CA VAL A 9 -25.37 -23.44 50.24
C VAL A 9 -26.13 -22.64 49.20
N LEU A 10 -26.91 -23.35 48.37
CA LEU A 10 -28.03 -22.79 47.61
C LEU A 10 -29.09 -22.26 48.59
N LEU A 11 -29.40 -20.96 48.49
CA LEU A 11 -30.70 -20.44 48.93
C LEU A 11 -31.28 -19.58 47.80
N ALA A 12 -32.18 -20.18 47.03
CA ALA A 12 -33.09 -19.48 46.15
C ALA A 12 -34.19 -18.86 47.02
N THR A 13 -34.24 -17.53 47.09
CA THR A 13 -35.46 -16.80 47.43
C THR A 13 -35.78 -15.89 46.26
N MET A 14 -36.94 -16.14 45.67
CA MET A 14 -37.54 -15.34 44.60
C MET A 14 -37.91 -13.97 45.16
N GLY A 15 -37.07 -12.98 44.90
CA GLY A 15 -37.48 -11.59 44.81
C GLY A 15 -37.35 -11.18 43.36
N ALA A 16 -38.47 -10.96 42.67
CA ALA A 16 -38.51 -10.19 41.43
C ALA A 16 -38.24 -8.72 41.77
N VAL A 17 -37.01 -8.43 42.22
CA VAL A 17 -36.47 -7.09 42.23
C VAL A 17 -36.22 -6.78 40.77
N ALA A 18 -36.81 -5.70 40.27
CA ALA A 18 -36.36 -5.08 39.03
C ALA A 18 -34.84 -4.89 39.16
N GLN A 19 -34.06 -5.82 38.62
CA GLN A 19 -32.61 -5.74 38.58
C GLN A 19 -32.33 -4.55 37.68
N LYS A 20 -32.20 -3.38 38.30
CA LYS A 20 -31.77 -2.15 37.66
C LYS A 20 -30.48 -2.52 36.94
N GLN A 21 -30.59 -2.69 35.63
CA GLN A 21 -29.50 -3.20 34.80
C GLN A 21 -28.31 -2.31 35.10
N ALA A 22 -27.26 -2.89 35.68
CA ALA A 22 -26.09 -2.14 36.10
C ALA A 22 -25.62 -1.34 34.88
N THR A 23 -25.66 -0.02 34.98
CA THR A 23 -25.26 0.87 33.89
C THR A 23 -23.75 0.71 33.77
N GLN A 24 -23.30 -0.07 32.80
CA GLN A 24 -21.88 -0.26 32.53
C GLN A 24 -21.43 0.86 31.60
N SER A 25 -20.38 1.56 32.01
CA SER A 25 -19.73 2.62 31.25
C SER A 25 -18.39 2.12 30.72
N GLY A 26 -17.79 2.81 29.75
CA GLY A 26 -16.45 2.49 29.23
C GLY A 26 -16.45 1.67 27.94
N THR A 27 -15.25 1.37 27.45
CA THR A 27 -15.04 0.77 26.13
C THR A 27 -15.14 -0.77 26.22
N PRO A 28 -16.07 -1.42 25.50
CA PRO A 28 -16.20 -2.87 25.54
C PRO A 28 -14.98 -3.56 24.93
N ALA A 29 -14.45 -4.56 25.63
CA ALA A 29 -13.32 -5.36 25.17
C ALA A 29 -13.38 -6.81 25.68
N LEU A 30 -12.68 -7.69 24.98
CA LEU A 30 -12.29 -9.02 25.46
C LEU A 30 -10.88 -8.93 26.03
N LEU A 31 -10.74 -9.09 27.35
CA LEU A 31 -9.45 -9.12 28.01
C LEU A 31 -8.95 -10.57 28.10
N GLU A 32 -7.73 -10.82 27.65
CA GLU A 32 -7.00 -12.06 27.89
C GLU A 32 -5.86 -11.79 28.87
N ALA A 33 -5.88 -12.46 30.03
CA ALA A 33 -4.81 -12.37 31.02
C ALA A 33 -3.64 -13.30 30.63
N ILE A 34 -2.44 -13.06 31.20
CA ILE A 34 -1.24 -13.89 30.93
C ILE A 34 -1.44 -15.37 31.25
N ASN A 35 -2.34 -15.71 32.18
CA ASN A 35 -2.69 -17.09 32.49
C ASN A 35 -3.69 -17.73 31.50
N GLY A 36 -4.00 -17.06 30.38
CA GLY A 36 -4.93 -17.52 29.35
C GLY A 36 -6.42 -17.35 29.68
N LYS A 37 -6.78 -16.84 30.87
CA LYS A 37 -8.18 -16.57 31.21
C LYS A 37 -8.68 -15.39 30.39
N LYS A 38 -9.88 -15.56 29.80
CA LYS A 38 -10.56 -14.52 29.01
C LYS A 38 -11.80 -14.00 29.75
N ALA A 39 -12.02 -12.70 29.70
CA ALA A 39 -13.19 -12.07 30.28
C ALA A 39 -13.70 -10.92 29.40
N ARG A 40 -15.02 -10.79 29.26
CA ARG A 40 -15.63 -9.59 28.70
C ARG A 40 -15.67 -8.50 29.76
N VAL A 41 -15.14 -7.34 29.41
CA VAL A 41 -14.95 -6.22 30.31
C VAL A 41 -15.34 -4.92 29.62
N PHE A 42 -15.59 -3.89 30.42
CA PHE A 42 -15.69 -2.50 29.97
C PHE A 42 -14.50 -1.74 30.54
N LEU A 43 -13.60 -1.32 29.65
CA LEU A 43 -12.38 -0.59 30.01
C LEU A 43 -12.75 0.84 30.42
N GLN A 44 -12.25 1.27 31.58
CA GLN A 44 -12.49 2.63 32.08
C GLN A 44 -11.32 3.55 31.71
N ASN A 45 -10.11 3.19 32.14
CA ASN A 45 -8.88 3.94 31.87
C ASN A 45 -7.65 3.04 32.02
N LEU A 46 -6.52 3.52 31.47
CA LEU A 46 -5.18 3.01 31.71
C LEU A 46 -4.33 4.14 32.29
N GLU A 47 -3.97 4.04 33.56
CA GLU A 47 -3.19 5.07 34.28
C GLU A 47 -2.12 4.41 35.14
N ASP A 48 -0.91 4.98 35.14
CA ASP A 48 0.24 4.50 35.92
C ASP A 48 0.51 2.99 35.75
N GLY A 49 0.43 2.51 34.50
CA GLY A 49 0.63 1.10 34.17
C GLY A 49 -0.44 0.15 34.73
N ASN A 50 -1.60 0.66 35.15
CA ASN A 50 -2.70 -0.14 35.68
C ASN A 50 -3.98 0.08 34.85
N LEU A 51 -4.59 -1.02 34.40
CA LEU A 51 -5.87 -1.01 33.71
C LEU A 51 -7.01 -1.10 34.73
N THR A 52 -7.94 -0.14 34.66
CA THR A 52 -9.21 -0.20 35.39
C THR A 52 -10.32 -0.67 34.46
N PHE A 53 -11.10 -1.66 34.89
CA PHE A 53 -12.20 -2.20 34.11
C PHE A 53 -13.37 -2.69 34.98
N GLN A 54 -14.56 -2.76 34.37
CA GLN A 54 -15.75 -3.38 34.95
C GLN A 54 -16.00 -4.73 34.28
N ALA A 55 -16.12 -5.79 35.08
CA ALA A 55 -16.50 -7.10 34.54
C ALA A 55 -17.93 -7.06 33.98
N TYR A 56 -18.23 -7.85 32.95
CA TYR A 56 -19.58 -7.93 32.38
C TYR A 56 -20.65 -8.20 33.48
N LYS A 57 -21.73 -7.42 33.48
CA LYS A 57 -22.79 -7.43 34.53
C LYS A 57 -22.33 -7.05 35.94
N SER A 58 -21.20 -6.35 36.06
CA SER A 58 -20.73 -5.74 37.31
C SER A 58 -20.58 -4.24 37.14
N ASN A 59 -20.88 -3.49 38.19
CA ASN A 59 -20.58 -2.06 38.30
C ASN A 59 -19.36 -1.78 39.19
N ARG A 60 -18.64 -2.84 39.59
CA ARG A 60 -17.45 -2.70 40.42
C ARG A 60 -16.23 -2.54 39.54
N ASP A 61 -15.47 -1.49 39.79
CA ASP A 61 -14.17 -1.30 39.17
C ASP A 61 -13.15 -2.30 39.73
N ASN A 62 -12.43 -2.92 38.81
CA ASN A 62 -11.32 -3.81 39.09
C ASN A 62 -10.08 -3.18 38.51
N LYS A 63 -8.99 -3.16 39.28
CA LYS A 63 -7.70 -2.63 38.85
C LYS A 63 -6.72 -3.79 38.72
N VAL A 64 -6.01 -3.85 37.59
CA VAL A 64 -4.98 -4.86 37.34
C VAL A 64 -3.76 -4.20 36.68
N PRO A 65 -2.53 -4.58 37.03
CA PRO A 65 -1.35 -4.11 36.31
C PRO A 65 -1.43 -4.51 34.82
N ALA A 66 -1.11 -3.58 33.92
CA ALA A 66 -1.14 -3.79 32.47
C ALA A 66 -0.24 -4.97 32.05
N ALA A 67 0.93 -5.10 32.71
CA ALA A 67 1.86 -6.22 32.55
C ALA A 67 1.31 -7.59 32.99
N LYS A 68 0.06 -7.70 33.46
CA LYS A 68 -0.65 -8.97 33.71
C LYS A 68 -1.67 -9.30 32.63
N ILE A 69 -1.85 -8.41 31.67
CA ILE A 69 -2.75 -8.56 30.53
C ILE A 69 -1.90 -9.02 29.36
N LYS A 70 -2.35 -10.10 28.72
CA LYS A 70 -1.71 -10.59 27.51
C LYS A 70 -2.19 -9.80 26.31
N SER A 71 -3.51 -9.65 26.15
CA SER A 71 -4.07 -8.89 25.03
C SER A 71 -5.48 -8.37 25.30
N LEU A 72 -5.88 -7.40 24.49
CA LEU A 72 -7.23 -6.83 24.41
C LEU A 72 -7.80 -7.05 23.00
N GLY A 73 -9.05 -7.52 22.93
CA GLY A 73 -9.82 -7.61 21.69
C GLY A 73 -10.94 -6.59 21.68
N PHE A 74 -10.86 -5.61 20.79
CA PHE A 74 -11.93 -4.64 20.57
C PHE A 74 -12.92 -5.14 19.51
N SER A 75 -14.19 -4.80 19.71
CA SER A 75 -15.28 -5.05 18.77
C SER A 75 -16.03 -3.77 18.48
N LEU A 76 -16.67 -3.69 17.31
CA LEU A 76 -17.58 -2.61 16.98
C LEU A 76 -18.87 -2.70 17.80
N ASN A 77 -19.33 -1.56 18.30
CA ASN A 77 -20.71 -1.41 18.71
C ASN A 77 -21.62 -1.08 17.51
N LYS A 78 -22.93 -1.00 17.75
CA LYS A 78 -23.91 -0.78 16.68
C LYS A 78 -23.75 0.61 16.07
N GLU A 79 -23.56 1.62 16.91
CA GLU A 79 -23.44 3.02 16.53
C GLU A 79 -22.21 3.24 15.64
N GLU A 80 -21.11 2.57 15.93
CA GLU A 80 -19.89 2.57 15.12
C GLU A 80 -20.12 1.88 13.78
N LEU A 81 -20.77 0.72 13.77
CA LEU A 81 -21.11 0.02 12.53
C LEU A 81 -22.02 0.87 11.64
N ASP A 82 -23.07 1.46 12.20
CA ASP A 82 -23.99 2.34 11.48
C ASP A 82 -23.23 3.54 10.88
N ARG A 83 -22.30 4.15 11.64
CA ARG A 83 -21.44 5.23 11.15
C ARG A 83 -20.54 4.81 9.99
N PHE A 84 -19.90 3.64 10.07
CA PHE A 84 -19.04 3.15 8.97
C PHE A 84 -19.86 2.81 7.72
N ARG A 85 -21.08 2.29 7.89
CA ARG A 85 -22.02 2.05 6.79
C ARG A 85 -22.47 3.36 6.14
N GLU A 86 -22.86 4.36 6.93
CA GLU A 86 -23.31 5.68 6.45
C GLU A 86 -22.21 6.43 5.67
N ARG A 87 -20.94 6.22 6.05
CA ARG A 87 -19.78 6.78 5.35
C ARG A 87 -19.37 6.00 4.11
N GLY A 88 -20.00 4.86 3.83
CA GLY A 88 -19.62 3.98 2.72
C GLY A 88 -18.28 3.27 2.93
N THR A 89 -17.75 3.22 4.16
CA THR A 89 -16.52 2.46 4.48
C THR A 89 -16.72 0.96 4.33
N ILE A 90 -17.96 0.49 4.48
CA ILE A 90 -18.38 -0.88 4.17
C ILE A 90 -19.75 -0.85 3.49
N SER A 91 -19.91 -1.63 2.42
CA SER A 91 -21.16 -1.71 1.67
C SER A 91 -22.16 -2.68 2.30
N ASN A 92 -23.45 -2.51 1.96
CA ASN A 92 -24.49 -3.45 2.35
C ASN A 92 -24.30 -4.85 1.73
N ASP A 93 -23.71 -4.92 0.54
CA ASP A 93 -23.42 -6.16 -0.16
C ASP A 93 -22.33 -6.95 0.56
N GLU A 94 -21.23 -6.29 0.97
CA GLU A 94 -20.17 -6.90 1.79
C GLU A 94 -20.72 -7.40 3.14
N ILE A 95 -21.54 -6.59 3.82
CA ILE A 95 -22.19 -7.01 5.08
C ILE A 95 -23.06 -8.25 4.84
N SER A 96 -23.88 -8.24 3.78
CA SER A 96 -24.78 -9.34 3.45
C SER A 96 -24.02 -10.61 3.11
N GLU A 97 -22.93 -10.51 2.35
CA GLU A 97 -22.03 -11.62 2.03
C GLU A 97 -21.46 -12.26 3.30
N ILE A 98 -20.98 -11.45 4.25
CA ILE A 98 -20.47 -11.94 5.53
C ILE A 98 -21.58 -12.61 6.35
N PHE A 99 -22.78 -12.03 6.38
CA PHE A 99 -23.92 -12.62 7.07
C PHE A 99 -24.45 -13.89 6.42
N GLY A 100 -24.26 -14.07 5.10
CA GLY A 100 -24.62 -15.26 4.34
C GLY A 100 -23.76 -16.49 4.64
N LYS A 101 -22.60 -16.34 5.31
CA LYS A 101 -21.73 -17.47 5.68
C LYS A 101 -22.42 -18.38 6.70
N GLU A 102 -22.82 -19.58 6.29
CA GLU A 102 -23.63 -20.50 7.11
C GLU A 102 -22.89 -21.06 8.33
N ASN A 103 -21.57 -21.27 8.22
CA ASN A 103 -20.76 -21.90 9.26
C ASN A 103 -20.10 -20.91 10.24
N VAL A 104 -20.58 -19.67 10.29
CA VAL A 104 -19.97 -18.59 11.08
C VAL A 104 -20.97 -18.06 12.11
N GLY A 105 -20.58 -18.07 13.37
CA GLY A 105 -21.42 -17.55 14.46
C GLY A 105 -21.63 -16.03 14.36
N ARG A 106 -22.69 -15.50 14.97
CA ARG A 106 -22.99 -14.04 14.92
C ARG A 106 -21.84 -13.16 15.42
N ALA A 107 -21.15 -13.56 16.49
CA ALA A 107 -20.02 -12.79 17.03
C ALA A 107 -18.84 -12.76 16.05
N GLU A 108 -18.53 -13.89 15.43
CA GLU A 108 -17.48 -14.02 14.43
C GLU A 108 -17.82 -13.26 13.15
N LYS A 109 -19.09 -13.24 12.72
CA LYS A 109 -19.57 -12.37 11.62
C LYS A 109 -19.30 -10.89 11.90
N LEU A 110 -19.55 -10.42 13.12
CA LEU A 110 -19.26 -9.03 13.51
C LEU A 110 -17.74 -8.75 13.52
N GLU A 111 -16.93 -9.72 13.93
CA GLU A 111 -15.47 -9.60 13.84
C GLU A 111 -14.99 -9.53 12.39
N LEU A 112 -15.56 -10.34 11.49
CA LEU A 112 -15.26 -10.30 10.05
C LEU A 112 -15.66 -8.94 9.44
N ILE A 113 -16.82 -8.40 9.82
CA ILE A 113 -17.25 -7.05 9.43
C ILE A 113 -16.25 -6.00 9.92
N PHE A 114 -15.80 -6.12 11.17
CA PHE A 114 -14.82 -5.17 11.69
C PHE A 114 -13.49 -5.27 10.93
N LYS A 115 -13.00 -6.48 10.67
CA LYS A 115 -11.80 -6.70 9.86
C LYS A 115 -11.94 -6.13 8.45
N ALA A 116 -13.10 -6.28 7.81
CA ALA A 116 -13.37 -5.69 6.50
C ALA A 116 -13.31 -4.14 6.55
N ILE A 117 -13.93 -3.52 7.55
CA ILE A 117 -13.84 -2.06 7.76
C ILE A 117 -12.38 -1.61 7.93
N LEU A 118 -11.61 -2.28 8.80
CA LEU A 118 -10.19 -1.95 9.01
C LEU A 118 -9.38 -2.12 7.71
N GLY A 119 -9.68 -3.17 6.93
CA GLY A 119 -9.07 -3.43 5.63
C GLY A 119 -9.39 -2.35 4.59
N ASN A 120 -10.64 -1.90 4.51
CA ASN A 120 -11.06 -0.85 3.58
C ASN A 120 -10.38 0.50 3.92
N ILE A 121 -10.26 0.83 5.21
CA ILE A 121 -9.53 2.03 5.65
C ILE A 121 -8.02 1.89 5.37
N ALA A 122 -7.43 0.71 5.60
CA ALA A 122 -6.05 0.45 5.21
C ALA A 122 -5.83 0.58 3.69
N GLY A 123 -6.82 0.16 2.90
CA GLY A 123 -6.84 0.38 1.44
C GLY A 123 -6.81 1.85 1.05
N ALA A 124 -7.55 2.72 1.76
CA ALA A 124 -7.48 4.18 1.57
C ALA A 124 -6.07 4.72 1.87
N SER A 125 -5.43 4.23 2.94
CA SER A 125 -4.02 4.56 3.24
C SER A 125 -3.08 4.14 2.11
N SER A 126 -3.27 2.95 1.55
CA SER A 126 -2.50 2.46 0.40
C SER A 126 -2.71 3.26 -0.89
N ARG A 127 -3.83 3.99 -1.03
CA ARG A 127 -4.07 4.96 -2.11
C ARG A 127 -3.59 6.37 -1.78
N GLY A 128 -3.04 6.59 -0.58
CA GLY A 128 -2.58 7.90 -0.14
C GLY A 128 -3.74 8.86 0.21
N GLU A 129 -4.93 8.34 0.51
CA GLU A 129 -6.13 9.09 0.90
C GLU A 129 -6.12 9.38 2.41
N TYR A 130 -5.07 10.06 2.89
CA TYR A 130 -4.80 10.20 4.34
C TYR A 130 -5.90 10.94 5.12
N ALA A 131 -6.57 11.90 4.50
CA ALA A 131 -7.70 12.61 5.12
C ALA A 131 -8.88 11.67 5.40
N GLU A 132 -9.16 10.72 4.51
CA GLU A 132 -10.21 9.71 4.69
C GLU A 132 -9.83 8.74 5.83
N VAL A 133 -8.58 8.31 5.86
CA VAL A 133 -8.03 7.47 6.95
C VAL A 133 -8.21 8.15 8.30
N VAL A 134 -7.82 9.41 8.41
CA VAL A 134 -7.97 10.20 9.65
C VAL A 134 -9.44 10.33 10.03
N ALA A 135 -10.30 10.72 9.08
CA ALA A 135 -11.73 10.86 9.34
C ALA A 135 -12.35 9.55 9.85
N ALA A 136 -11.94 8.39 9.32
CA ALA A 136 -12.44 7.08 9.69
C ALA A 136 -11.89 6.58 11.04
N PHE A 137 -10.58 6.66 11.26
CA PHE A 137 -9.95 6.09 12.46
C PHE A 137 -9.97 6.99 13.69
N GLU A 138 -9.94 8.32 13.57
CA GLU A 138 -9.91 9.20 14.76
C GLU A 138 -11.09 8.96 15.72
N PRO A 139 -12.35 8.89 15.26
CA PRO A 139 -13.47 8.65 16.17
C PRO A 139 -13.42 7.26 16.80
N LEU A 140 -12.86 6.26 16.10
CA LEU A 140 -12.67 4.91 16.63
C LEU A 140 -11.59 4.89 17.73
N MET A 141 -10.53 5.68 17.55
CA MET A 141 -9.38 5.72 18.45
C MET A 141 -9.56 6.65 19.65
N ALA A 142 -10.53 7.57 19.63
CA ALA A 142 -10.74 8.57 20.67
C ALA A 142 -10.76 7.99 22.10
N GLU A 143 -11.41 6.85 22.31
CA GLU A 143 -11.49 6.18 23.61
C GLU A 143 -10.51 5.01 23.74
N ARG A 144 -9.88 4.59 22.64
CA ARG A 144 -9.09 3.35 22.54
C ARG A 144 -7.58 3.57 22.52
N ALA A 145 -7.12 4.75 22.12
CA ALA A 145 -5.70 5.06 21.91
C ALA A 145 -4.85 4.77 23.15
N GLN A 146 -5.33 5.10 24.36
CA GLN A 146 -4.60 4.84 25.61
C GLN A 146 -4.25 3.35 25.81
N TYR A 147 -5.00 2.42 25.20
CA TYR A 147 -4.79 0.98 25.38
C TYR A 147 -3.77 0.39 24.40
N MET A 148 -3.18 1.18 23.49
CA MET A 148 -2.19 0.69 22.53
C MET A 148 -0.90 0.20 23.18
N VAL A 149 -0.64 0.62 24.42
CA VAL A 149 0.40 0.10 25.31
C VAL A 149 0.29 -1.41 25.52
N VAL A 150 -0.94 -1.95 25.50
CA VAL A 150 -1.21 -3.40 25.64
C VAL A 150 -1.50 -4.00 24.26
N GLU A 151 -1.06 -5.25 24.03
CA GLU A 151 -1.30 -5.94 22.75
C GLU A 151 -2.79 -5.97 22.41
N ASN A 152 -3.15 -5.51 21.21
CA ASN A 152 -4.54 -5.50 20.79
C ASN A 152 -4.70 -5.46 19.27
N ASN A 153 -5.90 -5.80 18.80
CA ASN A 153 -6.25 -5.92 17.39
C ASN A 153 -6.35 -4.58 16.62
N LEU A 154 -6.09 -3.44 17.27
CA LEU A 154 -6.14 -2.10 16.66
C LEU A 154 -4.78 -1.41 16.59
N ARG A 155 -3.69 -2.03 17.05
CA ARG A 155 -2.33 -1.44 17.00
C ARG A 155 -1.90 -1.07 15.59
N ASP A 156 -2.15 -1.93 14.60
CA ASP A 156 -1.80 -1.62 13.21
C ASP A 156 -2.62 -0.46 12.65
N ALA A 157 -3.93 -0.43 12.93
CA ALA A 157 -4.80 0.69 12.57
C ALA A 157 -4.35 2.00 13.24
N PHE A 158 -3.87 1.93 14.48
CA PHE A 158 -3.31 3.08 15.19
C PHE A 158 -2.01 3.58 14.55
N CYS A 159 -1.12 2.68 14.12
CA CYS A 159 0.08 3.04 13.37
C CYS A 159 -0.25 3.68 12.02
N ILE A 160 -1.26 3.16 11.31
CA ILE A 160 -1.77 3.75 10.06
C ILE A 160 -2.30 5.16 10.31
N LEU A 161 -3.11 5.37 11.35
CA LEU A 161 -3.62 6.70 11.73
C LEU A 161 -2.48 7.67 12.09
N MET A 162 -1.48 7.21 12.82
CA MET A 162 -0.30 8.03 13.16
C MET A 162 0.46 8.46 11.90
N ASN A 163 0.69 7.54 10.96
CA ASN A 163 1.32 7.86 9.68
C ASN A 163 0.48 8.83 8.85
N ALA A 164 -0.84 8.63 8.77
CA ALA A 164 -1.73 9.53 8.06
C ALA A 164 -1.71 10.96 8.65
N ASN A 165 -1.75 11.10 9.98
CA ASN A 165 -1.59 12.40 10.64
C ASN A 165 -0.25 13.06 10.31
N ARG A 166 0.85 12.30 10.30
CA ARG A 166 2.18 12.82 9.92
C ARG A 166 2.20 13.33 8.48
N LYS A 167 1.57 12.61 7.55
CA LYS A 167 1.47 12.99 6.13
C LYS A 167 0.62 14.24 5.91
N LEU A 168 -0.32 14.53 6.81
CA LEU A 168 -1.12 15.76 6.81
C LEU A 168 -0.49 16.91 7.62
N GLY A 169 0.69 16.71 8.22
CA GLY A 169 1.35 17.74 9.05
C GLY A 169 0.77 17.90 10.45
N GLU A 170 -0.06 16.98 10.92
CA GLU A 170 -0.70 17.00 12.23
C GLU A 170 0.26 16.53 13.34
N TYR A 171 1.45 17.13 13.43
CA TYR A 171 2.57 16.64 14.25
C TYR A 171 2.25 16.59 15.76
N GLY A 172 1.37 17.47 16.25
CA GLY A 172 0.89 17.40 17.64
C GLY A 172 0.15 16.11 17.96
N LYS A 173 -0.63 15.57 17.01
CA LYS A 173 -1.31 14.28 17.15
C LYS A 173 -0.32 13.12 17.03
N VAL A 174 0.63 13.21 16.11
CA VAL A 174 1.70 12.21 15.94
C VAL A 174 2.52 12.06 17.22
N ARG A 175 2.94 13.18 17.84
CA ARG A 175 3.72 13.17 19.09
C ARG A 175 2.97 12.48 20.23
N LYS A 176 1.67 12.76 20.39
CA LYS A 176 0.82 12.09 21.39
C LYS A 176 0.73 10.59 21.12
N ALA A 177 0.46 10.19 19.89
CA ALA A 177 0.34 8.79 19.51
C ALA A 177 1.67 8.03 19.68
N ALA A 178 2.78 8.63 19.27
CA ALA A 178 4.10 8.03 19.38
C ALA A 178 4.52 7.83 20.84
N ASN A 179 4.23 8.80 21.74
CA ASN A 179 4.49 8.64 23.17
C ASN A 179 3.72 7.47 23.79
N ILE A 180 2.47 7.23 23.37
CA ILE A 180 1.72 6.04 23.81
C ILE A 180 2.45 4.76 23.38
N LEU A 181 3.01 4.71 22.16
CA LEU A 181 3.73 3.52 21.70
C LEU A 181 5.07 3.31 22.41
N LEU A 182 5.72 4.37 22.91
CA LEU A 182 6.95 4.24 23.72
C LEU A 182 6.72 3.52 25.05
N GLU A 183 5.49 3.55 25.57
CA GLU A 183 5.14 2.86 26.81
C GLU A 183 4.86 1.36 26.61
N ALA A 184 4.76 0.90 25.36
CA ALA A 184 4.44 -0.50 25.05
C ALA A 184 5.61 -1.45 25.37
N ASP A 185 5.27 -2.68 25.78
CA ASP A 185 6.27 -3.74 25.99
C ASP A 185 6.79 -4.36 24.68
N ASP A 186 6.16 -4.04 23.54
CA ASP A 186 6.49 -4.58 22.22
C ASP A 186 7.60 -3.73 21.56
N PRO A 187 8.81 -4.28 21.34
CA PRO A 187 9.93 -3.53 20.76
C PRO A 187 9.61 -2.89 19.40
N LEU A 188 8.76 -3.52 18.59
CA LEU A 188 8.37 -2.96 17.30
C LEU A 188 7.52 -1.70 17.47
N MET A 189 6.62 -1.69 18.45
CA MET A 189 5.80 -0.51 18.75
C MET A 189 6.66 0.63 19.31
N VAL A 190 7.58 0.30 20.22
CA VAL A 190 8.54 1.28 20.75
C VAL A 190 9.36 1.91 19.63
N GLN A 191 9.92 1.09 18.73
CA GLN A 191 10.67 1.57 17.56
C GLN A 191 9.81 2.50 16.68
N ARG A 192 8.56 2.13 16.38
CA ARG A 192 7.64 2.96 15.59
C ARG A 192 7.34 4.29 16.28
N GLY A 193 7.20 4.29 17.61
CA GLY A 193 7.09 5.50 18.41
C GLY A 193 8.33 6.39 18.30
N GLN A 194 9.52 5.82 18.52
CA GLN A 194 10.80 6.53 18.43
C GLN A 194 11.00 7.16 17.04
N VAL A 195 10.81 6.39 15.96
CA VAL A 195 10.98 6.91 14.60
C VAL A 195 10.02 8.07 14.31
N ASN A 196 8.74 7.96 14.71
CA ASN A 196 7.80 9.05 14.47
C ASN A 196 8.11 10.30 15.30
N LEU A 197 8.64 10.16 16.53
CA LEU A 197 9.13 11.30 17.30
C LEU A 197 10.35 11.97 16.64
N ALA A 198 11.29 11.19 16.12
CA ALA A 198 12.43 11.73 15.39
C ALA A 198 11.99 12.46 14.12
N LEU A 199 11.07 11.90 13.34
CA LEU A 199 10.52 12.56 12.14
C LEU A 199 9.77 13.85 12.47
N VAL A 200 9.05 13.90 13.60
CA VAL A 200 8.45 15.14 14.10
C VAL A 200 9.52 16.15 14.50
N ALA A 201 10.58 15.72 15.21
CA ALA A 201 11.68 16.61 15.58
C ALA A 201 12.38 17.19 14.34
N ILE A 202 12.59 16.40 13.29
CA ILE A 202 13.11 16.88 12.00
C ILE A 202 12.18 17.93 11.38
N ALA A 203 10.86 17.69 11.38
CA ALA A 203 9.89 18.66 10.85
C ALA A 203 9.85 19.97 11.65
N ASP A 204 10.08 19.90 12.97
CA ASP A 204 10.21 21.04 13.87
C ASP A 204 11.62 21.70 13.81
N ASN A 205 12.52 21.20 12.95
CA ASN A 205 13.93 21.60 12.82
C ASN A 205 14.77 21.42 14.12
N ASP A 206 14.35 20.51 15.00
CA ASP A 206 15.07 20.06 16.20
C ASP A 206 15.94 18.83 15.87
N LEU A 207 16.96 19.06 15.05
CA LEU A 207 17.89 18.02 14.59
C LEU A 207 18.67 17.34 15.72
N PRO A 208 19.10 18.04 16.80
CA PRO A 208 19.77 17.39 17.92
C PRO A 208 18.91 16.32 18.60
N THR A 209 17.62 16.59 18.81
CA THR A 209 16.68 15.60 19.36
C THR A 209 16.49 14.43 18.40
N ALA A 210 16.37 14.70 17.09
CA ALA A 210 16.25 13.64 16.09
C ALA A 210 17.49 12.72 16.06
N ASP A 211 18.70 13.29 16.09
CA ASP A 211 19.95 12.53 16.09
C ASP A 211 20.13 11.71 17.37
N LYS A 212 19.74 12.26 18.52
CA LYS A 212 19.72 11.52 19.79
C LYS A 212 18.83 10.28 19.68
N ILE A 213 17.57 10.45 19.24
CA ILE A 213 16.62 9.34 19.10
C ILE A 213 17.15 8.31 18.10
N ARG A 214 17.72 8.76 16.97
CA ARG A 214 18.36 7.89 15.98
C ARG A 214 19.43 6.99 16.62
N GLY A 215 20.29 7.54 17.48
CA GLY A 215 21.34 6.79 18.18
C GLY A 215 20.83 5.77 19.20
N GLU A 216 19.55 5.85 19.60
CA GLU A 216 18.90 4.96 20.55
C GLU A 216 18.08 3.83 19.88
N LEU A 217 17.96 3.85 18.55
CA LEU A 217 17.20 2.84 17.81
C LEU A 217 17.94 1.49 17.77
N ALA A 218 17.17 0.41 17.96
CA ALA A 218 17.68 -0.96 17.83
C ALA A 218 17.83 -1.40 16.36
N SER A 219 17.00 -0.89 15.45
CA SER A 219 17.08 -1.18 14.02
C SER A 219 18.09 -0.25 13.32
N GLU A 220 19.14 -0.85 12.76
CA GLU A 220 20.16 -0.14 11.98
C GLU A 220 19.55 0.53 10.74
N ALA A 221 18.70 -0.17 10.00
CA ALA A 221 18.02 0.39 8.82
C ALA A 221 17.15 1.59 9.17
N ALA A 222 16.41 1.54 10.28
CA ALA A 222 15.64 2.69 10.78
C ALA A 222 16.56 3.87 11.16
N GLY A 223 17.70 3.57 11.81
CA GLY A 223 18.72 4.56 12.16
C GLY A 223 19.32 5.25 10.94
N LEU A 224 19.68 4.49 9.91
CA LEU A 224 20.19 5.02 8.64
C LEU A 224 19.12 5.82 7.88
N TYR A 225 17.85 5.38 7.90
CA TYR A 225 16.76 6.15 7.31
C TYR A 225 16.62 7.54 7.97
N LEU A 226 16.65 7.58 9.31
CA LEU A 226 16.63 8.84 10.05
C LEU A 226 17.88 9.69 9.78
N GLN A 227 19.07 9.07 9.67
CA GLN A 227 20.30 9.77 9.29
C GLN A 227 20.11 10.49 7.95
N ALA A 228 19.59 9.80 6.93
CA ALA A 228 19.33 10.39 5.62
C ALA A 228 18.29 11.53 5.69
N CYS A 229 17.26 11.41 6.53
CA CYS A 229 16.30 12.49 6.77
C CYS A 229 16.95 13.72 7.45
N ILE A 230 17.85 13.51 8.42
CA ILE A 230 18.60 14.60 9.07
C ILE A 230 19.52 15.28 8.05
N GLU A 231 20.29 14.51 7.28
CA GLU A 231 21.19 15.02 6.23
C GLU A 231 20.43 15.85 5.17
N ARG A 232 19.22 15.39 4.80
CA ARG A 232 18.32 16.16 3.95
C ARG A 232 17.94 17.50 4.58
N ALA A 233 17.52 17.49 5.84
CA ALA A 233 17.11 18.70 6.56
C ALA A 233 18.27 19.71 6.70
N GLU A 234 19.49 19.22 6.84
CA GLU A 234 20.74 20.01 6.83
C GLU A 234 21.16 20.51 5.44
N GLN A 235 20.34 20.29 4.40
CA GLN A 235 20.65 20.65 3.02
C GLN A 235 21.91 19.94 2.48
N ARG A 236 22.14 18.69 2.91
CA ARG A 236 23.22 17.80 2.44
C ARG A 236 22.67 16.62 1.62
N PRO A 237 21.96 16.87 0.49
CA PRO A 237 21.26 15.80 -0.23
C PRO A 237 22.19 14.74 -0.83
N VAL A 238 23.43 15.10 -1.16
CA VAL A 238 24.44 14.14 -1.67
C VAL A 238 24.84 13.13 -0.59
N ASP A 239 25.00 13.57 0.66
CA ASP A 239 25.31 12.67 1.77
C ASP A 239 24.10 11.78 2.08
N ALA A 240 22.90 12.37 2.10
CA ALA A 240 21.66 11.61 2.27
C ALA A 240 21.48 10.51 1.21
N ILE A 241 21.83 10.77 -0.06
CA ILE A 241 21.78 9.74 -1.13
C ILE A 241 22.78 8.60 -0.86
N LYS A 242 23.99 8.91 -0.36
CA LYS A 242 24.96 7.87 0.00
C LYS A 242 24.43 7.01 1.14
N THR A 243 23.85 7.64 2.16
CA THR A 243 23.21 6.94 3.28
C THR A 243 22.07 6.03 2.82
N VAL A 244 21.17 6.53 1.97
CA VAL A 244 20.10 5.71 1.37
C VAL A 244 20.66 4.56 0.54
N SER A 245 21.74 4.79 -0.21
CA SER A 245 22.39 3.73 -0.99
C SER A 245 22.92 2.62 -0.09
N GLY A 246 23.47 2.96 1.09
CA GLY A 246 23.86 1.98 2.11
C GLY A 246 22.68 1.13 2.58
N ILE A 247 21.51 1.73 2.82
CA ILE A 247 20.30 0.99 3.19
C ILE A 247 19.93 -0.03 2.11
N ILE A 248 19.94 0.37 0.84
CA ILE A 248 19.57 -0.49 -0.29
C ILE A 248 20.55 -1.66 -0.44
N ILE A 249 21.84 -1.43 -0.21
CA ILE A 249 22.89 -2.45 -0.37
C ILE A 249 22.90 -3.41 0.81
N ASP A 250 22.94 -2.89 2.04
CA ASP A 250 23.21 -3.66 3.24
C ASP A 250 21.94 -4.17 3.94
N HIS A 251 20.79 -3.54 3.66
CA HIS A 251 19.50 -3.84 4.29
C HIS A 251 18.37 -4.11 3.27
N ALA A 252 18.69 -4.69 2.11
CA ALA A 252 17.73 -4.99 1.04
C ALA A 252 16.53 -5.87 1.44
N ASN A 253 16.64 -6.63 2.54
CA ASN A 253 15.57 -7.49 3.05
C ASN A 253 14.68 -6.79 4.09
N ASP A 254 15.02 -5.56 4.51
CA ASP A 254 14.21 -4.80 5.46
C ASP A 254 13.06 -4.10 4.72
N VAL A 255 11.96 -4.83 4.59
CA VAL A 255 10.78 -4.38 3.85
C VAL A 255 10.09 -3.16 4.47
N GLU A 256 10.33 -2.86 5.76
CA GLU A 256 9.74 -1.68 6.42
C GLU A 256 10.46 -0.39 5.98
N TRP A 257 11.79 -0.44 5.80
CA TRP A 257 12.61 0.73 5.53
C TRP A 257 13.06 0.89 4.09
N LEU A 258 13.06 -0.18 3.28
CA LEU A 258 13.53 -0.11 1.89
C LEU A 258 12.66 0.84 1.04
N ALA A 259 11.35 0.62 1.00
CA ALA A 259 10.46 1.44 0.17
C ALA A 259 10.47 2.93 0.56
N PRO A 260 10.36 3.30 1.86
CA PRO A 260 10.51 4.70 2.28
C PRO A 260 11.86 5.32 1.93
N SER A 261 12.95 4.54 1.98
CA SER A 261 14.30 5.01 1.65
C SER A 261 14.46 5.28 0.16
N GLU A 262 13.97 4.40 -0.71
CA GLU A 262 13.97 4.63 -2.16
C GLU A 262 13.12 5.83 -2.56
N LEU A 263 11.96 6.02 -1.90
CA LEU A 263 11.14 7.22 -2.10
C LEU A 263 11.88 8.49 -1.62
N LEU A 264 12.59 8.42 -0.48
CA LEU A 264 13.43 9.53 -0.01
C LEU A 264 14.50 9.89 -1.05
N CYS A 265 15.11 8.91 -1.72
CA CYS A 265 16.05 9.15 -2.81
C CYS A 265 15.44 9.99 -3.95
N ALA A 266 14.18 9.71 -4.34
CA ALA A 266 13.48 10.51 -5.35
C ALA A 266 13.33 11.97 -4.91
N TYR A 267 12.96 12.22 -3.65
CA TYR A 267 12.89 13.58 -3.09
C TYR A 267 14.26 14.27 -3.02
N LEU A 268 15.33 13.53 -2.71
CA LEU A 268 16.69 14.09 -2.67
C LEU A 268 17.16 14.54 -4.06
N TYR A 269 16.78 13.83 -5.12
CA TYR A 269 17.01 14.32 -6.49
C TYR A 269 16.25 15.61 -6.79
N VAL A 270 15.03 15.76 -6.26
CA VAL A 270 14.27 17.02 -6.37
C VAL A 270 14.97 18.17 -5.64
N ASP A 271 15.49 17.92 -4.44
CA ASP A 271 16.22 18.94 -3.68
C ASP A 271 17.49 19.43 -4.41
N MET A 272 18.05 18.61 -5.32
CA MET A 272 19.20 18.95 -6.17
C MET A 272 18.84 19.61 -7.52
N LEU A 273 17.57 19.96 -7.78
CA LEU A 273 17.15 20.55 -9.07
C LEU A 273 17.87 21.86 -9.44
N GLY A 274 18.39 22.60 -8.47
CA GLY A 274 19.15 23.83 -8.72
C GLY A 274 20.57 23.62 -9.28
N THR A 275 21.15 22.43 -9.14
CA THR A 275 22.57 22.18 -9.53
C THR A 275 22.72 21.50 -10.89
N ASN A 276 21.72 20.77 -11.40
CA ASN A 276 21.73 20.08 -12.71
C ASN A 276 20.30 19.71 -13.19
N SER A 277 19.42 20.72 -13.35
CA SER A 277 17.96 20.56 -13.38
C SER A 277 17.39 19.45 -14.28
N VAL A 278 17.93 19.24 -15.49
CA VAL A 278 17.41 18.19 -16.40
C VAL A 278 17.77 16.79 -15.92
N ILE A 279 19.02 16.58 -15.48
CA ILE A 279 19.50 15.27 -15.02
C ILE A 279 18.81 14.89 -13.72
N THR A 280 18.75 15.83 -12.77
CA THR A 280 18.15 15.57 -11.46
C THR A 280 16.63 15.41 -11.54
N THR A 281 15.93 16.13 -12.44
CA THR A 281 14.50 15.87 -12.72
C THR A 281 14.31 14.45 -13.25
N ASN A 282 15.11 14.02 -14.22
CA ASN A 282 15.00 12.69 -14.81
C ASN A 282 15.29 11.57 -13.80
N SER A 283 16.27 11.75 -12.92
CA SER A 283 16.56 10.81 -11.84
C SER A 283 15.40 10.73 -10.85
N ALA A 284 14.89 11.87 -10.36
CA ALA A 284 13.73 11.92 -9.48
C ALA A 284 12.52 11.21 -10.08
N LEU A 285 12.21 11.52 -11.34
CA LEU A 285 11.10 10.94 -12.09
C LEU A 285 11.23 9.42 -12.22
N ASN A 286 12.41 8.92 -12.62
CA ASN A 286 12.63 7.49 -12.81
C ASN A 286 12.58 6.74 -11.48
N THR A 287 13.18 7.29 -10.41
CA THR A 287 13.13 6.68 -9.08
C THR A 287 11.71 6.66 -8.54
N ALA A 288 10.94 7.75 -8.65
CA ALA A 288 9.52 7.76 -8.24
C ALA A 288 8.69 6.74 -9.02
N ARG A 289 8.92 6.61 -10.34
CA ARG A 289 8.27 5.58 -11.17
C ARG A 289 8.63 4.15 -10.74
N GLN A 290 9.90 3.91 -10.40
CA GLN A 290 10.35 2.61 -9.92
C GLN A 290 9.64 2.25 -8.61
N VAL A 291 9.64 3.16 -7.64
CA VAL A 291 9.00 2.95 -6.32
C VAL A 291 7.51 2.68 -6.46
N LYS A 292 6.77 3.48 -7.24
CA LYS A 292 5.31 3.25 -7.41
C LYS A 292 5.00 1.88 -8.03
N ASN A 293 5.87 1.39 -8.91
CA ASN A 293 5.67 0.11 -9.60
C ASN A 293 6.11 -1.09 -8.74
N MET A 294 7.23 -0.97 -8.01
CA MET A 294 7.78 -2.06 -7.20
C MET A 294 6.98 -2.30 -5.92
N TYR A 295 6.44 -1.24 -5.30
CA TYR A 295 5.71 -1.34 -4.03
C TYR A 295 4.21 -1.11 -4.18
N SER A 296 3.65 -1.54 -5.31
CA SER A 296 2.22 -1.39 -5.61
C SER A 296 1.34 -1.87 -4.45
N GLY A 297 0.28 -1.10 -4.16
CA GLY A 297 -0.63 -1.38 -3.05
C GLY A 297 -0.15 -0.91 -1.67
N THR A 298 0.94 -0.14 -1.59
CA THR A 298 1.42 0.48 -0.35
C THR A 298 1.22 2.00 -0.36
N SER A 299 1.14 2.60 0.84
CA SER A 299 1.06 4.06 0.96
C SER A 299 2.30 4.79 0.39
N VAL A 300 3.47 4.13 0.39
CA VAL A 300 4.70 4.65 -0.22
C VAL A 300 4.58 4.72 -1.73
N ALA A 301 3.98 3.71 -2.37
CA ALA A 301 3.73 3.74 -3.81
C ALA A 301 2.75 4.86 -4.21
N ALA A 302 1.72 5.12 -3.42
CA ALA A 302 0.82 6.25 -3.67
C ALA A 302 1.53 7.61 -3.56
N ASP A 303 2.41 7.79 -2.57
CA ASP A 303 3.22 9.00 -2.47
C ASP A 303 4.22 9.14 -3.63
N ALA A 304 4.82 8.03 -4.06
CA ALA A 304 5.69 7.99 -5.23
C ALA A 304 4.94 8.32 -6.53
N GLU A 305 3.70 7.85 -6.67
CA GLU A 305 2.83 8.19 -7.80
C GLU A 305 2.50 9.68 -7.83
N LYS A 306 2.13 10.28 -6.69
CA LYS A 306 1.90 11.73 -6.59
C LYS A 306 3.14 12.52 -7.01
N LEU A 307 4.31 12.18 -6.46
CA LEU A 307 5.57 12.82 -6.85
C LEU A 307 5.86 12.65 -8.35
N TRP A 308 5.65 11.45 -8.90
CA TRP A 308 5.85 11.17 -10.32
C TRP A 308 4.92 11.99 -11.22
N ILE A 309 3.66 12.17 -10.82
CA ILE A 309 2.69 13.04 -11.51
C ILE A 309 3.14 14.50 -11.44
N ASP A 310 3.54 14.98 -10.26
CA ASP A 310 3.99 16.36 -10.03
C ASP A 310 5.24 16.70 -10.86
N LEU A 311 6.12 15.73 -11.07
CA LEU A 311 7.29 15.83 -11.95
C LEU A 311 6.96 15.72 -13.45
N GLY A 312 5.68 15.59 -13.82
CA GLY A 312 5.22 15.56 -15.21
C GLY A 312 5.22 14.18 -15.87
N GLY A 313 5.40 13.10 -15.10
CA GLY A 313 5.49 11.74 -15.61
C GLY A 313 4.31 11.29 -16.46
N ALA A 314 3.08 11.62 -16.04
CA ALA A 314 1.87 11.27 -16.79
C ALA A 314 1.85 11.88 -18.20
N LYS A 315 2.35 13.12 -18.34
CA LYS A 315 2.44 13.80 -19.64
C LYS A 315 3.51 13.15 -20.52
N LEU A 316 4.64 12.75 -19.94
CA LEU A 316 5.73 12.09 -20.66
C LEU A 316 5.31 10.70 -21.15
N GLU A 317 4.60 9.92 -20.34
CA GLU A 317 4.08 8.61 -20.77
C GLU A 317 3.01 8.73 -21.86
N ALA A 318 2.11 9.72 -21.76
CA ALA A 318 1.13 9.99 -22.81
C ALA A 318 1.81 10.36 -24.14
N ALA A 319 2.78 11.28 -24.11
CA ALA A 319 3.54 11.67 -25.31
C ALA A 319 4.32 10.50 -25.92
N ALA A 320 4.96 9.66 -25.09
CA ALA A 320 5.67 8.48 -25.57
C ALA A 320 4.71 7.43 -26.19
N ALA A 321 3.51 7.28 -25.64
CA ALA A 321 2.49 6.39 -26.20
C ALA A 321 1.96 6.90 -27.55
N GLU A 322 1.72 8.21 -27.67
CA GLU A 322 1.34 8.86 -28.93
C GLU A 322 2.44 8.69 -30.00
N GLU A 323 3.70 8.92 -29.65
CA GLU A 323 4.84 8.74 -30.56
C GLU A 323 4.97 7.29 -31.00
N LYS A 324 4.86 6.33 -30.06
CA LYS A 324 4.89 4.90 -30.39
C LYS A 324 3.74 4.49 -31.30
N ALA A 325 2.53 5.03 -31.08
CA ALA A 325 1.39 4.80 -31.95
C ALA A 325 1.61 5.38 -33.34
N ALA A 326 2.12 6.62 -33.43
CA ALA A 326 2.45 7.27 -34.70
C ALA A 326 3.52 6.51 -35.47
N ARG A 327 4.56 6.02 -34.79
CA ARG A 327 5.62 5.19 -35.39
C ARG A 327 5.07 3.87 -35.92
N LYS A 328 4.19 3.20 -35.17
CA LYS A 328 3.55 1.95 -35.63
C LYS A 328 2.72 2.17 -36.90
N VAL A 329 1.94 3.24 -36.96
CA VAL A 329 1.17 3.61 -38.16
C VAL A 329 2.09 3.93 -39.34
N ALA A 330 3.22 4.61 -39.10
CA ALA A 330 4.21 4.90 -40.14
C ALA A 330 4.88 3.62 -40.67
N GLU A 331 5.24 2.68 -39.78
CA GLU A 331 5.82 1.39 -40.14
C GLU A 331 4.83 0.53 -40.94
N GLU A 332 3.54 0.50 -40.55
CA GLU A 332 2.49 -0.21 -41.29
C GLU A 332 2.28 0.39 -42.70
N LYS A 333 2.23 1.72 -42.82
CA LYS A 333 2.13 2.40 -44.13
C LYS A 333 3.36 2.13 -45.01
N ALA A 334 4.56 2.13 -44.44
CA ALA A 334 5.77 1.82 -45.17
C ALA A 334 5.78 0.36 -45.65
N ALA A 335 5.35 -0.59 -44.81
CA ALA A 335 5.23 -1.99 -45.17
C ALA A 335 4.18 -2.22 -46.27
N GLN A 336 3.02 -1.54 -46.19
CA GLN A 336 2.00 -1.60 -47.23
C GLN A 336 2.52 -1.08 -48.58
N LYS A 337 3.17 0.09 -48.57
CA LYS A 337 3.75 0.67 -49.79
C LYS A 337 4.82 -0.25 -50.41
N ALA A 338 5.69 -0.85 -49.60
CA ALA A 338 6.69 -1.79 -50.08
C ALA A 338 6.07 -3.07 -50.67
N ALA A 339 4.95 -3.55 -50.11
CA ALA A 339 4.22 -4.69 -50.66
C ALA A 339 3.54 -4.35 -52.00
N GLU A 340 2.96 -3.16 -52.12
CA GLU A 340 2.36 -2.66 -53.38
C GLU A 340 3.43 -2.50 -54.48
N GLU A 341 4.57 -1.88 -54.16
CA GLU A 341 5.70 -1.72 -55.11
C GLU A 341 6.26 -3.08 -55.55
N LYS A 342 6.36 -4.04 -54.62
CA LYS A 342 6.78 -5.41 -54.95
C LYS A 342 5.78 -6.11 -55.88
N ALA A 343 4.49 -6.02 -55.58
CA ALA A 343 3.45 -6.61 -56.42
C ALA A 343 3.41 -5.97 -57.82
N GLU A 344 3.61 -4.64 -57.92
CA GLU A 344 3.69 -3.96 -59.21
C GLU A 344 4.93 -4.37 -60.01
N ARG A 345 6.08 -4.54 -59.34
CA ARG A 345 7.30 -5.04 -59.98
C ARG A 345 7.12 -6.46 -60.50
N GLU A 346 6.56 -7.36 -59.70
CA GLU A 346 6.26 -8.74 -60.09
C GLU A 346 5.31 -8.78 -61.29
N LYS A 347 4.30 -7.89 -61.32
CA LYS A 347 3.39 -7.74 -62.46
C LYS A 347 4.14 -7.29 -63.72
N ARG A 348 5.01 -6.28 -63.64
CA ARG A 348 5.81 -5.80 -64.78
C ARG A 348 6.77 -6.87 -65.30
N GLU A 349 7.44 -7.60 -64.42
CA GLU A 349 8.33 -8.71 -64.79
C GLU A 349 7.55 -9.84 -65.50
N ALA A 350 6.33 -10.15 -65.07
CA ALA A 350 5.46 -11.12 -65.72
C ALA A 350 4.98 -10.65 -67.12
N GLU A 351 4.58 -9.38 -67.26
CA GLU A 351 4.19 -8.78 -68.54
C GLU A 351 5.35 -8.76 -69.54
N GLU A 352 6.55 -8.42 -69.09
CA GLU A 352 7.75 -8.43 -69.94
C GLU A 352 8.12 -9.84 -70.40
N LYS A 353 8.06 -10.83 -69.49
CA LYS A 353 8.30 -12.23 -69.84
C LYS A 353 7.29 -12.75 -70.86
N ALA A 354 6.00 -12.45 -70.69
CA ALA A 354 4.96 -12.82 -71.65
C ALA A 354 5.20 -12.19 -73.04
N ARG A 355 5.66 -10.93 -73.07
CA ARG A 355 6.03 -10.27 -74.33
C ARG A 355 7.23 -10.92 -75.01
N GLN A 356 8.27 -11.28 -74.25
CA GLN A 356 9.44 -11.99 -74.78
C GLN A 356 9.08 -13.38 -75.33
N GLU A 357 8.20 -14.11 -74.64
CA GLU A 357 7.69 -15.41 -75.11
C GLU A 357 6.86 -15.26 -76.40
N ALA A 358 6.02 -14.24 -76.50
CA ALA A 358 5.26 -13.94 -77.71
C ALA A 358 6.17 -13.56 -78.89
N GLU A 359 7.19 -12.74 -78.67
CA GLU A 359 8.20 -12.38 -79.69
C GLU A 359 9.05 -13.60 -80.11
N ALA A 360 9.36 -14.52 -79.20
CA ALA A 360 10.05 -15.77 -79.51
C ALA A 360 9.17 -16.72 -80.36
N ALA A 361 7.88 -16.85 -80.01
CA ALA A 361 6.92 -17.64 -80.78
C ALA A 361 6.74 -17.10 -82.20
N SER A 362 6.63 -15.77 -82.37
CA SER A 362 6.51 -15.16 -83.70
C SER A 362 7.78 -15.36 -84.56
N ARG A 363 8.97 -15.39 -83.94
CA ARG A 363 10.22 -15.70 -84.64
C ARG A 363 10.26 -17.15 -85.14
N ILE A 364 9.75 -18.10 -84.37
CA ILE A 364 9.65 -19.51 -84.76
C ILE A 364 8.67 -19.68 -85.94
N GLU A 365 7.52 -18.99 -85.92
CA GLU A 365 6.57 -19.00 -87.06
C GLU A 365 7.18 -18.39 -88.33
N SER A 366 7.94 -17.29 -88.23
CA SER A 366 8.64 -16.72 -89.38
C SER A 366 9.78 -17.61 -89.92
N ALA A 367 10.37 -18.48 -89.10
CA ALA A 367 11.36 -19.47 -89.54
C ALA A 367 10.73 -20.70 -90.21
N ALA A 368 9.50 -21.08 -89.82
CA ALA A 368 8.77 -22.20 -90.44
C ALA A 368 8.15 -21.86 -91.81
N GLY A 369 7.85 -20.57 -92.07
CA GLY A 369 7.27 -20.11 -93.34
C GLY A 369 8.23 -20.04 -94.55
N THR A 370 9.52 -20.33 -94.38
CA THR A 370 10.54 -20.18 -95.46
C THR A 370 10.86 -21.51 -96.16
N ASN A 371 10.24 -22.64 -95.81
CA ASN A 371 10.65 -23.97 -96.29
C ASN A 371 9.56 -24.82 -96.97
N THR A 372 8.66 -24.19 -97.73
CA THR A 372 7.72 -24.89 -98.62
C THR A 372 7.68 -24.23 -99.99
N ASN A 373 8.74 -24.40 -100.80
CA ASN A 373 8.68 -24.20 -102.25
C ASN A 373 9.86 -24.85 -102.97
N THR A 374 9.87 -26.19 -103.10
CA THR A 374 10.51 -26.88 -104.25
C THR A 374 10.11 -28.36 -104.28
N THR A 375 8.99 -28.69 -104.93
CA THR A 375 8.76 -30.05 -105.45
C THR A 375 7.80 -29.99 -106.64
N THR A 376 8.29 -29.71 -107.86
CA THR A 376 7.72 -30.26 -109.11
C THR A 376 8.71 -30.13 -110.26
N GLU A 377 8.74 -31.16 -111.12
CA GLU A 377 9.29 -31.23 -112.49
C GLU A 377 10.81 -31.43 -112.71
N MET A 378 11.18 -32.67 -113.06
CA MET A 378 11.56 -33.00 -114.45
C MET A 378 11.82 -34.51 -114.60
N GLU A 379 10.81 -35.22 -115.13
CA GLU A 379 11.02 -36.34 -116.04
C GLU A 379 11.45 -35.76 -117.40
N SER A 380 12.53 -36.28 -118.00
CA SER A 380 12.77 -36.42 -119.46
C SER A 380 14.25 -36.70 -119.75
N LYS A 381 14.63 -37.99 -119.78
CA LYS A 381 15.33 -38.64 -120.91
C LYS A 381 15.57 -40.11 -120.64
#